data_AF-A0A7C2TQ42-F1
#
_entry.id   AF-A0A7C2TQ42-F1
#
_cell.length_a   1.000
_cell.length_b   1.000
_cell.length_c   1.000
_cell.angle_alpha   90.00
_cell.angle_beta   90.00
_cell.angle_gamma   90.00
#
_symmetry.space_group_name_H-M   'P 1'
#
loop_
_entity.id
_entity.type
_entity.pdbx_description
1 polymer ?
#
loop_
_entity_poly.entity_id
_entity_poly.type
_entity_poly.pdbx_seq_one_letter_code
_entity_poly.pdbx_strand_id
1 'polypeptide(L)'
;ALGNTSSCGKALMELYDWGWIKKIPRIAVINAEGASTLSDLYNGKFNGEELRWNKGKPNTELIKNYYSDLDNKGIRPKTKATAIQIGRPTNILKALRALDFTNGVVTSASDNEMLDGMAVVGLNGFDCEMASGAVPAGIKILIGEGIIKKDDVVVGILTGRQKDAMLPVDYHNNPSNLFSRPPKN
;
A
#
# COMPACT_ATOMS: atom_id res chain seq x y z
N ALA A 1 0.34 -6.98 3.96
CA ALA A 1 -0.59 -6.17 3.15
C ALA A 1 -1.66 -6.98 2.42
N LEU A 2 -1.34 -7.85 1.45
CA LEU A 2 -2.36 -8.40 0.52
C LEU A 2 -3.44 -9.30 1.14
N GLY A 3 -3.18 -9.88 2.31
CA GLY A 3 -4.22 -10.55 3.10
C GLY A 3 -5.37 -9.60 3.47
N ASN A 4 -5.05 -8.38 3.91
CA ASN A 4 -6.02 -7.35 4.27
C ASN A 4 -6.81 -6.86 3.06
N THR A 5 -6.14 -6.68 1.92
CA THR A 5 -6.80 -6.35 0.65
C THR A 5 -7.82 -7.43 0.27
N SER A 6 -7.42 -8.70 0.41
CA SER A 6 -8.26 -9.85 0.09
C SER A 6 -9.48 -9.95 1.00
N SER A 7 -9.31 -9.76 2.31
CA SER A 7 -10.40 -9.81 3.29
C SER A 7 -11.36 -8.63 3.13
N CYS A 8 -10.82 -7.40 2.99
CA CYS A 8 -11.62 -6.21 2.73
C CYS A 8 -12.42 -6.34 1.44
N GLY A 9 -11.78 -6.77 0.34
CA GLY A 9 -12.47 -7.00 -0.92
C GLY A 9 -13.57 -8.04 -0.82
N LYS A 10 -13.34 -9.14 -0.09
CA LYS A 10 -14.37 -10.16 0.15
C LYS A 10 -15.57 -9.60 0.93
N ALA A 11 -15.32 -8.81 1.97
CA ALA A 11 -16.39 -8.16 2.74
C ALA A 11 -17.21 -7.19 1.87
N LEU A 12 -16.54 -6.37 1.04
CA LEU A 12 -17.24 -5.45 0.13
C LEU A 12 -18.11 -6.17 -0.90
N MET A 13 -17.64 -7.30 -1.44
CA MET A 13 -18.44 -8.15 -2.34
C MET A 13 -19.72 -8.63 -1.64
N GLU A 14 -19.59 -9.20 -0.44
CA GLU A 14 -20.75 -9.73 0.30
C GLU A 14 -21.74 -8.63 0.71
N LEU A 15 -21.24 -7.49 1.20
CA LEU A 15 -22.08 -6.34 1.55
C LEU A 15 -22.86 -5.81 0.35
N TYR A 16 -22.26 -5.82 -0.84
CA TYR A 16 -22.93 -5.40 -2.07
C TYR A 16 -23.94 -6.45 -2.54
N ASP A 17 -23.56 -7.73 -2.56
CA ASP A 17 -24.41 -8.84 -2.98
C ASP A 17 -25.65 -8.99 -2.08
N TRP A 18 -25.53 -8.71 -0.78
CA TRP A 18 -26.65 -8.67 0.16
C TRP A 18 -27.44 -7.35 0.14
N GLY A 19 -27.01 -6.38 -0.67
CA GLY A 19 -27.67 -5.10 -0.83
C GLY A 19 -27.56 -4.16 0.37
N TRP A 20 -26.62 -4.39 1.29
CA TRP A 20 -26.35 -3.52 2.44
C TRP A 20 -25.66 -2.23 2.01
N ILE A 21 -24.82 -2.31 0.98
CA ILE A 21 -24.28 -1.13 0.29
C ILE A 21 -24.82 -1.09 -1.15
N LYS A 22 -25.08 0.12 -1.64
CA LYS A 22 -25.60 0.33 -3.02
C LYS A 22 -24.51 0.74 -4.01
N LYS A 23 -23.32 1.09 -3.51
CA LYS A 23 -22.16 1.50 -4.31
C LYS A 23 -20.97 0.67 -3.88
N ILE A 24 -20.13 0.28 -4.83
CA ILE A 24 -18.89 -0.45 -4.57
C ILE A 24 -17.77 0.59 -4.38
N PRO A 25 -17.18 0.71 -3.17
CA PRO A 25 -16.03 1.58 -2.98
C PRO A 25 -14.80 1.01 -3.67
N ARG A 26 -13.94 1.87 -4.21
CA ARG A 26 -12.67 1.48 -4.82
C ARG A 26 -11.64 1.17 -3.73
N ILE A 27 -10.85 0.12 -3.90
CA ILE A 27 -9.71 -0.16 -3.03
C ILE A 27 -8.45 0.48 -3.62
N ALA A 28 -7.67 1.17 -2.79
CA ALA A 28 -6.29 1.53 -3.07
C ALA A 28 -5.35 0.64 -2.26
N VAL A 29 -4.38 -0.01 -2.93
CA VAL A 29 -3.30 -0.76 -2.27
C VAL A 29 -2.01 0.02 -2.42
N ILE A 30 -1.32 0.26 -1.29
CA ILE A 30 -0.08 1.02 -1.25
C ILE A 30 1.02 0.06 -0.81
N ASN A 31 1.99 -0.18 -1.69
CA ASN A 31 3.21 -0.92 -1.36
C ASN A 31 4.31 0.04 -0.88
N ALA A 32 5.31 -0.50 -0.17
CA ALA A 32 6.59 0.18 -0.05
C ALA A 32 7.34 0.05 -1.39
N GLU A 33 8.03 1.08 -1.86
CA GLU A 33 8.88 0.98 -3.06
C GLU A 33 9.92 -0.13 -2.94
N GLY A 34 10.50 -0.30 -1.75
CA GLY A 34 11.42 -1.39 -1.47
C GLY A 34 10.79 -2.79 -1.40
N ALA A 35 9.47 -2.91 -1.53
CA ALA A 35 8.71 -4.16 -1.55
C ALA A 35 7.47 -4.04 -2.46
N SER A 36 7.72 -3.68 -3.72
CA SER A 36 6.73 -3.21 -4.70
C SER A 36 6.10 -4.28 -5.59
N THR A 37 6.32 -5.58 -5.34
CA THR A 37 5.90 -6.69 -6.21
C THR A 37 4.51 -6.56 -6.84
N LEU A 38 3.47 -6.26 -6.04
CA LEU A 38 2.13 -6.10 -6.60
C LEU A 38 2.02 -4.81 -7.44
N SER A 39 2.61 -3.69 -7.03
CA SER A 39 2.64 -2.47 -7.83
C SER A 39 3.32 -2.70 -9.17
N ASP A 40 4.46 -3.38 -9.19
CA ASP A 40 5.21 -3.63 -10.42
C ASP A 40 4.43 -4.50 -11.39
N LEU A 41 3.84 -5.59 -10.89
CA LEU A 41 3.04 -6.50 -11.70
C LEU A 41 1.70 -5.89 -12.13
N TYR A 42 0.99 -5.21 -11.23
CA TYR A 42 -0.34 -4.66 -11.52
C TYR A 42 -0.27 -3.46 -12.47
N ASN A 43 0.80 -2.66 -12.41
CA ASN A 43 0.96 -1.47 -13.26
C ASN A 43 1.86 -1.72 -14.49
N GLY A 44 2.14 -2.98 -14.84
CA GLY A 44 2.90 -3.32 -16.05
C GLY A 44 4.37 -2.89 -16.04
N LYS A 45 4.97 -2.65 -14.87
CA LYS A 45 6.38 -2.24 -14.76
C LYS A 45 7.36 -3.38 -15.10
N PHE A 46 6.88 -4.62 -15.07
CA PHE A 46 7.65 -5.78 -15.49
C PHE A 46 7.21 -6.23 -16.88
N ASN A 47 8.13 -6.15 -17.85
CA ASN A 47 7.92 -6.53 -19.26
C ASN A 47 6.75 -5.84 -19.98
N GLY A 48 6.19 -4.75 -19.43
CA GLY A 48 5.06 -4.04 -20.02
C GLY A 48 3.71 -4.75 -19.89
N GLU A 49 3.63 -5.90 -19.19
CA GLU A 49 2.41 -6.69 -19.07
C GLU A 49 1.73 -6.46 -17.71
N GLU A 50 0.44 -6.12 -17.74
CA GLU A 50 -0.35 -5.90 -16.54
C GLU A 50 -0.95 -7.20 -15.98
N LEU A 51 -0.65 -7.50 -14.72
CA LEU A 51 -1.28 -8.61 -14.00
C LEU A 51 -2.72 -8.24 -13.62
N ARG A 52 -3.69 -9.03 -14.11
CA ARG A 52 -5.13 -8.85 -13.85
C ARG A 52 -5.77 -10.14 -13.34
N TRP A 53 -6.91 -10.01 -12.66
CA TRP A 53 -7.69 -11.18 -12.20
C TRP A 53 -8.18 -12.07 -13.35
N ASN A 54 -8.51 -11.46 -14.49
CA ASN A 54 -8.89 -12.12 -15.73
C ASN A 54 -9.96 -13.22 -15.50
N LYS A 55 -11.08 -12.85 -14.86
CA LYS A 55 -12.20 -13.77 -14.57
C LYS A 55 -11.76 -15.07 -13.87
N GLY A 56 -10.77 -14.99 -12.98
CA GLY A 56 -10.23 -16.13 -12.25
C GLY A 56 -9.12 -16.91 -12.96
N LYS A 57 -8.60 -16.41 -14.08
CA LYS A 57 -7.47 -16.99 -14.82
C LYS A 57 -6.31 -15.98 -14.95
N PRO A 58 -5.73 -15.50 -13.82
CA PRO A 58 -4.60 -14.57 -13.85
C PRO A 58 -3.37 -15.23 -14.49
N ASN A 59 -2.51 -14.43 -15.15
CA ASN A 59 -1.25 -14.90 -15.71
C ASN A 59 -0.25 -15.23 -14.57
N THR A 60 -0.29 -16.46 -14.07
CA THR A 60 0.61 -16.91 -13.01
C THR A 60 2.05 -17.07 -13.48
N GLU A 61 2.28 -17.19 -14.78
CA GLU A 61 3.63 -17.28 -15.35
C GLU A 61 4.37 -15.95 -15.27
N LEU A 62 3.67 -14.83 -15.48
CA LEU A 62 4.21 -13.48 -15.25
C LEU A 62 4.75 -13.31 -13.82
N ILE A 63 4.01 -13.82 -12.83
CA ILE A 63 4.42 -13.79 -11.41
C ILE A 63 5.69 -14.61 -11.19
N LYS A 64 5.76 -15.82 -11.75
CA LYS A 64 6.96 -16.67 -11.64
C LYS A 64 8.17 -16.02 -12.29
N ASN A 65 8.01 -15.48 -13.50
CA ASN A 65 9.07 -14.81 -14.24
C ASN A 65 9.61 -13.60 -13.47
N TYR A 66 8.72 -12.82 -12.84
CA TYR A 66 9.12 -11.71 -11.98
C TYR A 66 9.94 -12.20 -10.77
N TYR A 67 9.53 -13.28 -10.11
CA TYR A 67 10.29 -13.85 -8.99
C TYR A 67 11.66 -14.39 -9.40
N SER A 68 11.74 -15.05 -10.56
CA SER A 68 13.00 -15.52 -11.12
C SER A 68 13.93 -14.37 -11.48
N ASP A 69 13.41 -13.28 -12.04
CA ASP A 69 14.19 -12.06 -12.32
C ASP A 69 14.77 -11.44 -11.04
N LEU A 70 13.96 -11.33 -9.97
CA LEU A 70 14.44 -10.87 -8.67
C LEU A 70 15.55 -11.75 -8.11
N ASP A 71 15.44 -13.08 -8.25
CA ASP A 71 16.47 -14.01 -7.79
C ASP A 71 17.77 -13.88 -8.59
N ASN A 72 17.67 -13.83 -9.91
CA ASN A 72 18.83 -13.68 -10.80
C ASN A 72 19.59 -12.38 -10.54
N LYS A 73 18.87 -11.31 -10.17
CA LYS A 73 19.46 -10.01 -9.82
C LYS A 73 19.87 -9.90 -8.34
N GLY A 74 19.61 -10.92 -7.53
CA GLY A 74 19.88 -10.88 -6.09
C GLY A 74 19.06 -9.83 -5.32
N ILE A 75 17.94 -9.38 -5.90
CA ILE A 75 17.09 -8.35 -5.30
C ILE A 75 16.27 -8.99 -4.17
N ARG A 76 16.22 -8.29 -3.03
CA ARG A 76 15.44 -8.67 -1.85
C ARG A 76 14.61 -7.48 -1.38
N PRO A 77 13.40 -7.71 -0.85
CA PRO A 77 12.58 -6.62 -0.35
C PRO A 77 13.30 -5.89 0.78
N LYS A 78 13.39 -4.56 0.71
CA LYS A 78 14.12 -3.74 1.68
C LYS A 78 13.39 -2.43 1.95
N THR A 79 12.77 -2.34 3.12
CA THR A 79 12.08 -1.14 3.62
C THR A 79 12.17 -1.13 5.15
N LYS A 80 12.18 0.05 5.77
CA LYS A 80 12.03 0.21 7.23
C LYS A 80 10.64 -0.22 7.72
N ALA A 81 9.63 -0.27 6.83
CA ALA A 81 8.29 -0.72 7.14
C ALA A 81 8.19 -2.27 7.16
N THR A 82 8.71 -2.88 8.23
CA THR A 82 8.85 -4.34 8.37
C THR A 82 7.55 -5.13 8.14
N ALA A 83 6.40 -4.59 8.56
CA ALA A 83 5.09 -5.23 8.39
C ALA A 83 4.66 -5.45 6.91
N ILE A 84 5.28 -4.72 5.97
CA ILE A 84 4.99 -4.80 4.54
C ILE A 84 6.23 -5.12 3.68
N GLN A 85 7.35 -5.51 4.30
CA GLN A 85 8.57 -5.96 3.62
C GLN A 85 8.41 -7.37 3.02
N ILE A 86 7.53 -7.50 2.02
CA ILE A 86 7.14 -8.80 1.44
C ILE A 86 7.47 -8.80 -0.06
N GLY A 87 8.46 -9.58 -0.47
CA GLY A 87 8.84 -9.72 -1.88
C GLY A 87 7.99 -10.73 -2.67
N ARG A 88 7.41 -11.72 -2.00
CA ARG A 88 6.59 -12.79 -2.61
C ARG A 88 5.25 -12.93 -1.88
N PRO A 89 4.28 -12.05 -2.14
CA PRO A 89 3.05 -12.03 -1.38
C PRO A 89 2.15 -13.23 -1.71
N THR A 90 1.87 -14.04 -0.69
CA THR A 90 1.09 -15.30 -0.82
C THR A 90 -0.37 -15.11 -1.26
N ASN A 91 -0.95 -13.94 -0.98
CA ASN A 91 -2.36 -13.64 -1.28
C ASN A 91 -2.55 -12.77 -2.54
N ILE A 92 -1.57 -12.73 -3.46
CA ILE A 92 -1.65 -11.88 -4.65
C ILE A 92 -2.89 -12.17 -5.51
N LEU A 93 -3.23 -13.45 -5.75
CA LEU A 93 -4.37 -13.81 -6.58
C LEU A 93 -5.71 -13.37 -5.96
N LYS A 94 -5.84 -13.50 -4.63
CA LYS A 94 -7.04 -13.04 -3.90
C LYS A 94 -7.14 -11.51 -3.90
N ALA A 95 -6.01 -10.81 -3.81
CA ALA A 95 -5.97 -9.36 -3.93
C ALA A 95 -6.34 -8.88 -5.34
N LEU A 96 -5.93 -9.58 -6.41
CA LEU A 96 -6.36 -9.26 -7.79
C LEU A 96 -7.88 -9.33 -7.93
N ARG A 97 -8.52 -10.35 -7.35
CA ARG A 97 -9.98 -10.45 -7.34
C ARG A 97 -10.65 -9.23 -6.66
N ALA A 98 -10.08 -8.78 -5.55
CA ALA A 98 -10.57 -7.59 -4.83
C ALA A 98 -10.40 -6.31 -5.67
N LEU A 99 -9.24 -6.14 -6.31
CA LEU A 99 -8.95 -5.01 -7.19
C LEU A 99 -9.88 -5.00 -8.41
N ASP A 100 -10.09 -6.14 -9.05
CA ASP A 100 -10.99 -6.30 -10.20
C ASP A 100 -12.44 -5.91 -9.87
N PHE A 101 -12.98 -6.46 -8.76
CA PHE A 101 -14.34 -6.15 -8.33
C PHE A 101 -14.54 -4.67 -7.95
N THR A 102 -13.54 -4.06 -7.33
CA THR A 102 -13.65 -2.69 -6.82
C THR A 102 -13.17 -1.63 -7.82
N ASN A 103 -12.73 -2.01 -9.02
CA ASN A 103 -11.99 -1.12 -9.93
C ASN A 103 -10.84 -0.38 -9.17
N GLY A 104 -10.12 -1.17 -8.38
CA GLY A 104 -9.10 -0.71 -7.45
C GLY A 104 -7.80 -0.32 -8.15
N VAL A 105 -6.96 0.37 -7.39
CA VAL A 105 -5.65 0.87 -7.84
C VAL A 105 -4.54 0.36 -6.94
N VAL A 106 -3.34 0.30 -7.50
CA VAL A 106 -2.13 -0.04 -6.75
C VAL A 106 -1.09 1.04 -6.98
N THR A 107 -0.52 1.57 -5.90
CA THR A 107 0.61 2.50 -5.96
C THR A 107 1.70 2.08 -4.97
N SER A 108 2.81 2.81 -4.96
CA SER A 108 3.92 2.59 -4.04
C SER A 108 4.34 3.90 -3.40
N ALA A 109 4.77 3.86 -2.14
CA ALA A 109 5.35 4.99 -1.43
C ALA A 109 6.77 4.66 -0.96
N SER A 110 7.65 5.64 -1.04
CA SER A 110 9.01 5.56 -0.51
C SER A 110 8.99 5.49 1.03
N ASP A 111 10.10 5.03 1.62
CA ASP A 111 10.26 5.02 3.07
C ASP A 111 10.11 6.43 3.68
N ASN A 112 10.60 7.47 3.00
CA ASN A 112 10.47 8.85 3.47
C ASN A 112 9.02 9.33 3.42
N GLU A 113 8.28 9.03 2.36
CA GLU A 113 6.86 9.40 2.27
C GLU A 113 6.01 8.66 3.32
N MET A 114 6.32 7.38 3.59
CA MET A 114 5.64 6.63 4.65
C MET A 114 5.95 7.21 6.04
N LEU A 115 7.18 7.66 6.29
CA LEU A 115 7.56 8.36 7.52
C LEU A 115 6.86 9.71 7.66
N ASP A 116 6.78 10.48 6.58
CA ASP A 116 6.00 11.72 6.53
C ASP A 116 4.52 11.44 6.81
N GLY A 117 3.98 10.37 6.24
CA GLY A 117 2.62 9.90 6.49
C GLY A 117 2.37 9.53 7.95
N MET A 118 3.31 8.81 8.58
CA MET A 118 3.29 8.49 10.00
C MET A 118 3.29 9.77 10.85
N ALA A 119 4.15 10.73 10.53
CA ALA A 119 4.20 12.02 11.23
C ALA A 119 2.89 12.81 11.09
N VAL A 120 2.26 12.82 9.91
CA VAL A 120 0.95 13.45 9.71
C VAL A 120 -0.12 12.84 10.62
N VAL A 121 -0.15 11.51 10.77
CA VAL A 121 -1.07 10.85 11.71
C VAL A 121 -0.78 11.29 13.15
N GLY A 122 0.51 11.31 13.54
CA GLY A 122 1.00 11.81 14.83
C GLY A 122 0.57 13.24 15.14
N LEU A 123 0.69 14.14 14.17
CA LEU A 123 0.32 15.55 14.29
C LEU A 123 -1.18 15.76 14.52
N ASN A 124 -2.01 14.77 14.18
CA ASN A 124 -3.46 14.79 14.42
C ASN A 124 -3.87 14.04 15.70
N GLY A 125 -2.91 13.68 16.57
CA GLY A 125 -3.17 13.09 17.88
C GLY A 125 -3.34 11.57 17.89
N PHE A 126 -3.01 10.90 16.79
CA PHE A 126 -3.07 9.45 16.68
C PHE A 126 -1.69 8.84 16.50
N ASP A 127 -1.53 7.58 16.91
CA ASP A 127 -0.29 6.82 16.73
C ASP A 127 -0.46 5.75 15.65
N CYS A 128 0.59 5.52 14.85
CA CYS A 128 0.61 4.44 13.88
C CYS A 128 2.04 3.97 13.56
N GLU A 129 2.17 2.70 13.16
CA GLU A 129 3.44 2.19 12.64
C GLU A 129 3.76 2.79 11.25
N MET A 130 5.03 2.75 10.84
CA MET A 130 5.47 3.24 9.53
C MET A 130 4.71 2.64 8.35
N ALA A 131 4.35 1.35 8.42
CA ALA A 131 3.54 0.70 7.39
C ALA A 131 2.12 1.33 7.27
N SER A 132 1.55 1.81 8.37
CA SER A 132 0.28 2.55 8.35
C SER A 132 0.46 3.97 7.81
N GLY A 133 1.66 4.56 7.95
CA GLY A 133 2.05 5.80 7.29
C GLY A 133 1.97 5.75 5.75
N ALA A 134 1.98 4.55 5.16
CA ALA A 134 1.72 4.36 3.72
C ALA A 134 0.33 4.83 3.29
N VAL A 135 -0.66 4.86 4.19
CA VAL A 135 -2.03 5.30 3.87
C VAL A 135 -2.09 6.78 3.49
N PRO A 136 -1.73 7.74 4.37
CA PRO A 136 -1.69 9.16 3.99
C PRO A 136 -0.69 9.45 2.86
N ALA A 137 0.45 8.73 2.80
CA ALA A 137 1.40 8.84 1.69
C ALA A 137 0.75 8.49 0.34
N GLY A 138 0.11 7.32 0.26
CA GLY A 138 -0.57 6.88 -0.97
C GLY A 138 -1.76 7.76 -1.32
N ILE A 139 -2.52 8.26 -0.34
CA ILE A 139 -3.59 9.24 -0.60
C ILE A 139 -3.02 10.50 -1.26
N LYS A 140 -1.91 11.04 -0.74
CA LYS A 140 -1.23 12.21 -1.32
C LYS A 140 -0.80 11.95 -2.76
N ILE A 141 -0.21 10.79 -3.05
CA ILE A 141 0.19 10.37 -4.40
C ILE A 141 -1.02 10.32 -5.33
N LEU A 142 -2.07 9.60 -4.94
CA LEU A 142 -3.27 9.40 -5.76
C LEU A 142 -4.09 10.68 -5.99
N ILE A 143 -4.04 11.65 -5.06
CA ILE A 143 -4.57 13.00 -5.29
C ILE A 143 -3.73 13.74 -6.34
N GLY A 144 -2.40 13.66 -6.24
CA GLY A 144 -1.47 14.26 -7.20
C GLY A 144 -1.64 13.71 -8.62
N GLU A 145 -1.95 12.42 -8.75
CA GLU A 145 -2.28 11.74 -10.00
C GLU A 145 -3.71 12.02 -10.49
N GLY A 146 -4.53 12.70 -9.69
CA GLY A 146 -5.93 12.97 -9.99
C GLY A 146 -6.83 11.74 -9.96
N ILE A 147 -6.38 10.62 -9.36
CA ILE A 147 -7.17 9.40 -9.18
C ILE A 147 -8.19 9.56 -8.05
N ILE A 148 -7.76 10.17 -6.93
CA ILE A 148 -8.65 10.60 -5.85
C ILE A 148 -9.00 12.07 -6.09
N LYS A 149 -10.29 12.41 -6.08
CA LYS A 149 -10.80 13.77 -6.24
C LYS A 149 -10.91 14.48 -4.88
N LYS A 150 -10.96 15.81 -4.91
CA LYS A 150 -11.00 16.63 -3.67
C LYS A 150 -12.27 16.42 -2.84
N ASP A 151 -13.34 15.98 -3.48
CA ASP A 151 -14.66 15.71 -2.92
C ASP A 151 -14.90 14.20 -2.65
N ASP A 152 -13.92 13.33 -2.95
CA ASP A 152 -14.01 11.92 -2.61
C ASP A 152 -13.98 11.70 -1.10
N VAL A 153 -14.83 10.79 -0.62
CA VAL A 153 -14.77 10.30 0.76
C VAL A 153 -13.80 9.12 0.82
N VAL A 154 -12.70 9.29 1.55
CA VAL A 154 -11.64 8.30 1.68
C VAL A 154 -11.61 7.74 3.11
N VAL A 155 -11.55 6.41 3.22
CA VAL A 155 -11.37 5.72 4.50
C VAL A 155 -9.97 5.09 4.53
N GLY A 156 -9.11 5.59 5.41
CA GLY A 156 -7.77 5.04 5.64
C GLY A 156 -7.76 3.92 6.67
N ILE A 157 -7.08 2.81 6.37
CA ILE A 157 -6.95 1.66 7.29
C ILE A 157 -5.53 1.66 7.87
N LEU A 158 -5.40 2.11 9.11
CA LEU A 158 -4.14 2.02 9.88
C LEU A 158 -4.09 0.65 10.57
N THR A 159 -3.17 -0.21 10.14
CA THR A 159 -3.13 -1.63 10.54
C THR A 159 -2.53 -1.89 11.91
N GLY A 160 -1.78 -0.93 12.44
CA GLY A 160 -1.05 -1.11 13.69
C GLY A 160 -0.56 0.19 14.30
N ARG A 161 -0.41 0.13 15.63
CA ARG A 161 0.24 1.16 16.45
C ARG A 161 1.76 1.11 16.30
N GLN A 162 2.45 2.18 16.66
CA GLN A 162 3.90 2.22 16.67
C GLN A 162 4.47 1.18 17.64
N LYS A 163 5.49 0.46 17.18
CA LYS A 163 6.22 -0.55 17.96
C LYS A 163 7.64 -0.12 18.28
N ASP A 164 8.20 0.78 17.46
CA ASP A 164 9.53 1.32 17.64
C ASP A 164 9.42 2.79 18.07
N ALA A 165 9.67 3.05 19.35
CA ALA A 165 9.63 4.39 19.91
C ALA A 165 10.75 5.30 19.39
N MET A 166 11.86 4.71 18.91
CA MET A 166 12.96 5.49 18.35
C MET A 166 12.63 6.04 16.98
N LEU A 167 11.79 5.34 16.19
CA LEU A 167 11.44 5.78 14.85
C LEU A 167 10.84 7.21 14.78
N PRO A 168 9.83 7.59 15.59
CA PRO A 168 9.34 8.98 15.62
C PRO A 168 10.36 9.95 16.24
N VAL A 169 11.16 9.52 17.22
CA VAL A 169 12.21 10.35 17.83
C VAL A 169 13.26 10.73 16.79
N ASP A 170 13.80 9.74 16.08
CA ASP A 170 14.78 9.92 15.01
C ASP A 170 14.20 10.75 13.85
N TYR A 171 12.93 10.52 13.52
CA TYR A 171 12.24 11.32 12.50
C TYR A 171 12.18 12.81 12.88
N HIS A 172 11.77 13.14 14.11
CA HIS A 172 11.64 14.54 14.53
C HIS A 172 12.99 15.19 14.83
N ASN A 173 14.02 14.42 15.18
CA ASN A 173 15.39 14.92 15.38
C ASN A 173 16.10 15.32 14.07
N ASN A 174 15.66 14.81 12.93
CA ASN A 174 16.22 15.20 11.63
C ASN A 174 15.47 16.41 11.05
N PRO A 175 16.04 17.63 11.06
CA PRO A 175 15.37 18.84 10.58
C PRO A 175 15.14 18.87 9.06
N SER A 176 15.74 17.95 8.31
CA SER A 176 15.47 17.81 6.86
C SER A 176 14.17 17.08 6.54
N ASN A 177 13.54 16.40 7.52
CA ASN A 177 12.25 15.76 7.33
C ASN A 177 11.12 16.80 7.28
N LEU A 178 10.15 16.57 6.38
CA LEU A 178 9.10 17.54 6.04
C LEU A 178 8.25 17.99 7.23
N PHE A 179 7.93 17.06 8.14
CA PHE A 179 7.09 17.30 9.32
C PHE A 179 7.89 17.22 10.63
N SER A 180 9.21 17.40 10.56
CA SER A 180 10.07 17.37 11.74
C SER A 180 9.67 18.44 12.76
N ARG A 181 9.87 18.11 14.05
CA ARG A 181 9.65 19.01 15.19
C ARG A 181 10.82 18.80 16.15
N PRO A 182 12.02 19.28 15.78
CA PRO A 182 13.22 19.03 16.58
C PRO A 182 13.08 19.65 17.97
N PRO A 183 13.71 19.05 19.00
CA PRO A 183 13.79 19.66 20.33
C PRO A 183 14.32 21.08 20.22
N LYS A 184 13.68 22.02 20.94
CA LYS A 184 14.23 23.36 21.11
C LYS A 184 15.28 23.29 22.22
N ASN A 185 16.44 23.90 21.97
CA ASN A 185 17.46 24.13 23.00
C ASN A 185 16.91 25.01 24.13
#